data_AF-A0A1X6MY87-F1
#
_entry.id   AF-A0A1X6MY87-F1
#
_cell.length_a   1.000
_cell.length_b   1.000
_cell.length_c   1.000
_cell.angle_alpha   90.00
_cell.angle_beta   90.00
_cell.angle_gamma   90.00
#
_symmetry.space_group_name_H-M   'P 1'
#
loop_
_entity.id
_entity.type
_entity.pdbx_description
1 polymer ?
#
loop_
_entity_poly.entity_id
_entity_poly.type
_entity_poly.pdbx_seq_one_letter_code
_entity_poly.pdbx_strand_id
1 'polypeptide(L)'
;LLDPRIHTPQFLQSTSPFLFTAVCYVASRHWLHRPKLHQLILRYVEKYAADVLKGEAIDIEACQAYCLLAAYPGSLKRFADARNWWLIATAVRIAQEIGLDQPPPPECDMLVQLNRIQTWFRILCMDASAAIQSGGPPMVQYDDWLARTSHAWCRWQETHPPHVVFPSPSLEIFTIVINFEKTITQYEAQEASGHVIQPLSYISDSDAAML
;
A
#
# COMPACT_ATOMS: atom_id res chain seq x y z
N LEU A 1 -6.63 -4.43 -2.70
CA LEU A 1 -5.94 -5.02 -1.53
C LEU A 1 -6.21 -6.51 -1.49
N LEU A 2 -7.47 -6.96 -1.32
CA LEU A 2 -7.79 -8.39 -1.35
C LEU A 2 -8.59 -8.74 -2.62
N ASP A 3 -8.07 -9.67 -3.41
CA ASP A 3 -8.78 -10.26 -4.55
C ASP A 3 -9.61 -11.48 -4.11
N PRO A 4 -10.95 -11.49 -4.28
CA PRO A 4 -11.80 -12.59 -3.85
C PRO A 4 -11.54 -13.93 -4.57
N ARG A 5 -10.85 -13.92 -5.72
CA ARG A 5 -10.44 -15.13 -6.44
C ARG A 5 -9.30 -15.87 -5.72
N ILE A 6 -8.50 -15.13 -4.93
CA ILE A 6 -7.37 -15.66 -4.16
C ILE A 6 -7.79 -15.82 -2.69
N HIS A 7 -8.31 -14.74 -2.09
CA HIS A 7 -8.51 -14.59 -0.66
C HIS A 7 -9.88 -15.16 -0.22
N THR A 8 -10.09 -16.45 -0.46
CA THR A 8 -11.26 -17.16 0.07
C THR A 8 -11.08 -17.46 1.57
N PRO A 9 -12.15 -17.53 2.38
CA PRO A 9 -12.03 -17.85 3.80
C PRO A 9 -11.28 -19.16 4.07
N GLN A 10 -11.50 -20.18 3.24
CA GLN A 10 -10.84 -21.48 3.34
C GLN A 10 -9.35 -21.36 3.06
N PHE A 11 -8.98 -20.66 1.98
CA PHE A 11 -7.57 -20.41 1.64
C PHE A 11 -6.86 -19.62 2.72
N LEU A 12 -7.47 -18.53 3.20
CA LEU A 12 -6.85 -17.71 4.24
C LEU A 12 -6.68 -18.47 5.55
N GLN A 13 -7.67 -19.28 5.95
CA GLN A 13 -7.57 -20.06 7.18
C GLN A 13 -6.40 -21.06 7.15
N SER A 14 -6.10 -21.66 5.99
CA SER A 14 -4.99 -22.60 5.85
C SER A 14 -3.64 -21.93 5.62
N THR A 15 -3.62 -20.85 4.85
CA THR A 15 -2.38 -20.26 4.32
C THR A 15 -1.91 -19.08 5.14
N SER A 16 -2.82 -18.21 5.59
CA SER A 16 -2.47 -17.05 6.40
C SER A 16 -3.53 -16.79 7.49
N PRO A 17 -3.42 -17.50 8.64
CA PRO A 17 -4.29 -17.28 9.79
C PRO A 17 -4.28 -15.83 10.27
N PHE A 18 -3.18 -15.11 10.06
CA PHE A 18 -3.08 -13.71 10.41
C PHE A 18 -4.02 -12.84 9.58
N LEU A 19 -3.96 -12.94 8.24
CA LEU A 19 -4.84 -12.18 7.36
C LEU A 19 -6.31 -12.54 7.57
N PHE A 20 -6.62 -13.84 7.71
CA PHE A 20 -7.95 -14.30 8.07
C PHE A 20 -8.48 -13.60 9.34
N THR A 21 -7.67 -13.61 10.40
CA THR A 21 -8.03 -12.99 11.68
C THR A 21 -8.18 -11.47 11.56
N ALA A 22 -7.34 -10.80 10.77
CA ALA A 22 -7.45 -9.37 10.51
C ALA A 22 -8.76 -9.03 9.77
N VAL A 23 -9.17 -9.82 8.78
CA VAL A 23 -10.46 -9.68 8.10
C VAL A 23 -11.62 -9.85 9.09
N CYS A 24 -11.58 -10.90 9.93
CA CYS A 24 -12.57 -11.10 10.99
C CYS A 24 -12.60 -9.94 11.98
N TYR A 25 -11.45 -9.35 12.32
CA TYR A 25 -11.36 -8.21 13.22
C TYR A 25 -12.09 -7.00 12.67
N VAL A 26 -11.88 -6.65 11.40
CA VAL A 26 -12.60 -5.55 10.75
C VAL A 26 -14.09 -5.84 10.67
N ALA A 27 -14.47 -7.05 10.22
CA ALA A 27 -15.87 -7.45 10.10
C ALA A 27 -16.62 -7.45 11.46
N SER A 28 -15.96 -7.90 12.52
CA SER A 28 -16.56 -8.03 13.86
C SER A 28 -17.00 -6.69 14.47
N ARG A 29 -16.53 -5.55 13.95
CA ARG A 29 -16.96 -4.22 14.39
C ARG A 29 -18.44 -3.94 14.11
N HIS A 30 -18.96 -4.54 13.04
CA HIS A 30 -20.35 -4.43 12.66
C HIS A 30 -21.23 -5.50 13.35
N TRP A 31 -20.62 -6.43 14.08
CA TRP A 31 -21.31 -7.52 14.74
C TRP A 31 -21.82 -7.14 16.13
N LEU A 32 -22.97 -6.44 16.18
CA LEU A 32 -23.53 -5.90 17.41
C LEU A 32 -24.03 -6.97 18.40
N HIS A 33 -24.33 -8.19 17.93
CA HIS A 33 -24.93 -9.24 18.75
C HIS A 33 -23.95 -9.93 19.71
N ARG A 34 -22.64 -9.80 19.49
CA ARG A 34 -21.60 -10.39 20.36
C ARG A 34 -20.36 -9.48 20.48
N PRO A 35 -20.43 -8.38 21.24
CA PRO A 35 -19.31 -7.43 21.35
C PRO A 35 -18.04 -8.04 21.98
N LYS A 36 -18.18 -9.07 22.84
CA LYS A 36 -17.03 -9.81 23.41
C LYS A 36 -16.19 -10.53 22.35
N LEU A 37 -16.79 -10.87 21.21
CA LEU A 37 -16.08 -11.51 20.09
C LEU A 37 -15.02 -10.58 19.50
N HIS A 38 -15.32 -9.29 19.35
CA HIS A 38 -14.38 -8.30 18.84
C HIS A 38 -13.11 -8.22 19.70
N GLN A 39 -13.28 -8.20 21.03
CA GLN A 39 -12.16 -8.19 21.97
C GLN A 39 -11.34 -9.48 21.93
N LEU A 40 -11.98 -10.63 21.76
CA LEU A 40 -11.29 -11.91 21.60
C LEU A 40 -10.46 -11.94 20.31
N ILE A 41 -11.04 -11.53 19.19
CA ILE A 41 -10.35 -11.47 17.90
C ILE A 41 -9.18 -10.50 17.97
N LEU A 42 -9.33 -9.34 18.61
CA LEU A 42 -8.23 -8.38 18.80
C LEU A 42 -6.99 -9.03 19.46
N ARG A 43 -7.19 -9.88 20.48
CA ARG A 43 -6.06 -10.59 21.12
C ARG A 43 -5.34 -11.53 20.17
N TYR A 44 -6.07 -12.19 19.27
CA TYR A 44 -5.46 -13.04 18.24
C TYR A 44 -4.72 -12.21 17.20
N VAL A 45 -5.29 -11.08 16.76
CA VAL A 45 -4.59 -10.14 15.86
C VAL A 45 -3.28 -9.66 16.48
N GLU A 46 -3.31 -9.21 17.74
CA GLU A 46 -2.11 -8.73 18.45
C GLU A 46 -1.06 -9.85 18.58
N LYS A 47 -1.50 -11.08 18.86
CA LYS A 47 -0.61 -12.25 18.89
C LYS A 47 0.06 -12.49 17.53
N TYR A 48 -0.72 -12.64 16.46
CA TYR A 48 -0.18 -12.91 15.13
C TYR A 48 0.73 -11.79 14.64
N ALA A 49 0.37 -10.52 14.89
CA ALA A 49 1.23 -9.39 14.58
C ALA A 49 2.55 -9.43 15.36
N ALA A 50 2.56 -9.92 16.60
CA ALA A 50 3.78 -10.10 17.37
C ALA A 50 4.63 -11.28 16.86
N ASP A 51 3.99 -12.34 16.37
CA ASP A 51 4.69 -13.51 15.80
C ASP A 51 5.38 -13.16 14.48
N VAL A 52 4.75 -12.33 13.63
CA VAL A 52 5.40 -11.80 12.41
C VAL A 52 6.64 -10.96 12.72
N LEU A 53 6.62 -10.17 13.80
CA LEU A 53 7.81 -9.41 14.22
C LEU A 53 8.96 -10.28 14.72
N LYS A 54 8.72 -11.56 15.04
CA LYS A 54 9.76 -12.54 15.37
C LYS A 54 10.30 -13.25 14.13
N GLY A 55 9.80 -12.90 12.94
CA GLY A 55 10.17 -13.51 11.67
C GLY A 55 9.33 -14.75 11.31
N GLU A 56 8.22 -15.00 12.00
CA GLU A 56 7.31 -16.09 11.65
C GLU A 56 6.29 -15.60 10.61
N ALA A 57 6.08 -16.34 9.51
CA ALA A 57 5.09 -16.00 8.47
C ALA A 57 5.35 -14.62 7.80
N ILE A 58 6.53 -14.47 7.21
CA ILE A 58 6.90 -13.35 6.34
C ILE A 58 6.38 -13.66 4.92
N ASP A 59 5.14 -13.25 4.64
CA ASP A 59 4.48 -13.45 3.35
C ASP A 59 3.68 -12.21 2.91
N ILE A 60 3.12 -12.27 1.69
CA ILE A 60 2.34 -11.17 1.12
C ILE A 60 1.04 -10.95 1.91
N GLU A 61 0.42 -12.01 2.42
CA GLU A 61 -0.79 -11.92 3.23
C GLU A 61 -0.54 -11.21 4.57
N ALA A 62 0.64 -11.35 5.17
CA ALA A 62 1.04 -10.60 6.35
C ALA A 62 1.14 -9.10 6.07
N CYS A 63 1.73 -8.69 4.94
CA CYS A 63 1.70 -7.29 4.48
C CYS A 63 0.26 -6.77 4.38
N GLN A 64 -0.61 -7.54 3.72
CA GLN A 64 -2.02 -7.17 3.54
C GLN A 64 -2.77 -7.07 4.87
N ALA A 65 -2.45 -7.93 5.84
CA ALA A 65 -3.04 -7.88 7.17
C ALA A 65 -2.64 -6.60 7.90
N TYR A 66 -1.36 -6.22 7.88
CA TYR A 66 -0.90 -4.94 8.43
C TYR A 66 -1.55 -3.74 7.75
N CYS A 67 -1.64 -3.73 6.41
CA CYS A 67 -2.37 -2.70 5.66
C CYS A 67 -3.83 -2.61 6.11
N LEU A 68 -4.50 -3.74 6.30
CA LEU A 68 -5.90 -3.77 6.73
C LEU A 68 -6.08 -3.17 8.13
N LEU A 69 -5.18 -3.52 9.07
CA LEU A 69 -5.21 -2.99 10.43
C LEU A 69 -4.92 -1.49 10.50
N ALA A 70 -3.98 -1.01 9.68
CA ALA A 70 -3.66 0.41 9.58
C ALA A 70 -4.78 1.23 8.91
N ALA A 71 -5.43 0.69 7.88
CA ALA A 71 -6.53 1.35 7.18
C ALA A 71 -7.80 1.44 8.04
N TYR A 72 -8.02 0.47 8.93
CA TYR A 72 -9.17 0.42 9.81
C TYR A 72 -8.72 0.35 11.27
N PRO A 73 -8.21 1.46 11.86
CA PRO A 73 -7.78 1.47 13.26
C PRO A 73 -8.95 1.26 14.22
N GLY A 74 -8.68 0.64 15.37
CA GLY A 74 -9.67 0.44 16.44
C GLY A 74 -10.06 1.75 17.15
N SER A 75 -11.10 1.70 18.00
CA SER A 75 -11.74 2.85 18.68
C SER A 75 -10.84 3.68 19.64
N LEU A 76 -9.57 3.31 19.87
CA LEU A 76 -8.70 4.01 20.82
C LEU A 76 -7.97 5.21 20.17
N LYS A 77 -8.73 6.29 20.00
CA LYS A 77 -8.43 7.53 19.24
C LYS A 77 -7.10 8.27 19.52
N ARG A 78 -6.32 7.93 20.56
CA ARG A 78 -5.09 8.69 20.91
C ARG A 78 -3.79 7.89 20.81
N PHE A 79 -3.90 6.58 20.65
CA PHE A 79 -2.77 5.69 20.35
C PHE A 79 -2.86 5.12 18.93
N ALA A 80 -3.93 5.44 18.20
CA ALA A 80 -4.20 4.94 16.86
C ALA A 80 -3.17 5.44 15.83
N ASP A 81 -2.78 6.72 15.87
CA ASP A 81 -1.93 7.31 14.82
C ASP A 81 -0.47 6.82 14.90
N ALA A 82 0.12 6.82 16.10
CA ALA A 82 1.46 6.23 16.32
C ALA A 82 1.47 4.73 16.04
N ARG A 83 0.37 4.02 16.35
CA ARG A 83 0.21 2.61 16.04
C ARG A 83 0.08 2.39 14.52
N ASN A 84 -0.65 3.24 13.81
CA ASN A 84 -0.87 3.13 12.37
C ASN A 84 0.43 3.30 11.57
N TRP A 85 1.22 4.32 11.91
CA TRP A 85 2.53 4.53 11.28
C TRP A 85 3.43 3.29 11.46
N TRP A 86 3.44 2.69 12.65
CA TRP A 86 4.21 1.48 12.92
C TRP A 86 3.71 0.28 12.11
N LEU A 87 2.39 0.10 11.98
CA LEU A 87 1.81 -0.98 11.17
C LEU A 87 2.19 -0.83 9.68
N ILE A 88 2.18 0.41 9.16
CA ILE A 88 2.62 0.71 7.79
C ILE A 88 4.12 0.42 7.64
N ALA A 89 4.94 0.86 8.60
CA ALA A 89 6.38 0.61 8.59
C ALA A 89 6.71 -0.89 8.55
N THR A 90 5.99 -1.69 9.33
CA THR A 90 6.14 -3.15 9.31
C THR A 90 5.74 -3.72 7.96
N ALA A 91 4.63 -3.27 7.38
CA ALA A 91 4.19 -3.74 6.06
C ALA A 91 5.23 -3.41 4.96
N VAL A 92 5.81 -2.21 4.97
CA VAL A 92 6.89 -1.79 4.05
C VAL A 92 8.09 -2.72 4.17
N ARG A 93 8.57 -2.98 5.39
CA ARG A 93 9.75 -3.83 5.61
C ARG A 93 9.53 -5.26 5.13
N ILE A 94 8.41 -5.87 5.48
CA ILE A 94 8.06 -7.23 5.03
C ILE A 94 7.96 -7.25 3.49
N ALA A 95 7.32 -6.23 2.90
CA ALA A 95 7.16 -6.14 1.45
C ALA A 95 8.50 -6.06 0.72
N GLN A 96 9.46 -5.29 1.24
CA GLN A 96 10.82 -5.23 0.70
C GLN A 96 11.58 -6.55 0.92
N GLU A 97 11.40 -7.18 2.07
CA GLU A 97 12.04 -8.48 2.38
C GLU A 97 11.62 -9.59 1.40
N ILE A 98 10.35 -9.60 0.98
CA ILE A 98 9.82 -10.58 -0.01
C ILE A 98 9.88 -10.06 -1.47
N GLY A 99 10.51 -8.91 -1.69
CA GLY A 99 10.74 -8.32 -3.01
C GLY A 99 9.47 -7.85 -3.74
N LEU A 100 8.48 -7.30 -3.03
CA LEU A 100 7.31 -6.64 -3.66
C LEU A 100 7.66 -5.28 -4.28
N ASP A 101 8.78 -4.68 -3.85
CA ASP A 101 9.41 -3.48 -4.41
C ASP A 101 10.22 -3.80 -5.69
N GLN A 102 10.00 -4.96 -6.30
CA GLN A 102 10.62 -5.36 -7.55
C GLN A 102 9.53 -5.81 -8.53
N PRO A 103 9.80 -5.75 -9.86
CA PRO A 103 8.87 -6.29 -10.84
C PRO A 103 8.56 -7.76 -10.53
N PRO A 104 7.30 -8.19 -10.64
CA PRO A 104 6.94 -9.57 -10.34
C PRO A 104 7.65 -10.52 -11.33
N PRO A 105 8.05 -11.72 -10.88
CA PRO A 105 8.69 -12.70 -11.76
C PRO A 105 7.78 -13.04 -12.95
N PRO A 106 8.31 -13.06 -14.20
CA PRO A 106 7.50 -13.30 -15.39
C PRO A 106 6.92 -14.72 -15.44
N GLU A 107 7.47 -15.66 -14.67
CA GLU A 107 7.00 -17.04 -14.58
C GLU A 107 5.77 -17.20 -13.69
N CYS A 108 5.44 -16.19 -12.86
CA CYS A 108 4.26 -16.25 -12.00
C CYS A 108 2.96 -16.13 -12.81
N ASP A 109 1.90 -16.79 -12.34
CA ASP A 109 0.54 -16.57 -12.85
C ASP A 109 0.19 -15.08 -12.77
N MET A 110 -0.48 -14.56 -13.78
CA MET A 110 -0.97 -13.20 -13.85
C MET A 110 -1.73 -12.78 -12.58
N LEU A 111 -2.53 -13.67 -11.99
CA LEU A 111 -3.23 -13.37 -10.72
C LEU A 111 -2.26 -13.11 -9.56
N VAL A 112 -1.17 -13.87 -9.49
CA VAL A 112 -0.13 -13.70 -8.47
C VAL A 112 0.65 -12.42 -8.72
N GLN A 113 1.01 -12.13 -9.98
CA GLN A 113 1.68 -10.89 -10.35
C GLN A 113 0.82 -9.70 -9.91
N LEU A 114 -0.46 -9.69 -10.27
CA LEU A 114 -1.40 -8.64 -9.87
C LEU A 114 -1.52 -8.49 -8.36
N ASN A 115 -1.60 -9.59 -7.61
CA ASN A 115 -1.67 -9.53 -6.15
C ASN A 115 -0.42 -8.85 -5.55
N ARG A 116 0.78 -9.16 -6.07
CA ARG A 116 2.04 -8.52 -5.65
C ARG A 116 2.02 -7.02 -5.91
N ILE A 117 1.70 -6.63 -7.14
CA ILE A 117 1.70 -5.22 -7.56
C ILE A 117 0.64 -4.43 -6.78
N GLN A 118 -0.58 -4.97 -6.65
CA GLN A 118 -1.67 -4.32 -5.91
C GLN A 118 -1.35 -4.16 -4.42
N THR A 119 -0.68 -5.15 -3.82
CA THR A 119 -0.27 -5.07 -2.41
C THR A 119 0.78 -3.99 -2.22
N TRP A 120 1.82 -3.98 -3.08
CA TRP A 120 2.87 -2.98 -3.01
C TRP A 120 2.35 -1.55 -3.22
N PHE A 121 1.55 -1.36 -4.27
CA PHE A 121 0.91 -0.07 -4.54
C PHE A 121 0.10 0.44 -3.34
N ARG A 122 -0.67 -0.45 -2.69
CA ARG A 122 -1.47 -0.07 -1.54
C ARG A 122 -0.60 0.39 -0.36
N ILE A 123 0.53 -0.27 -0.14
CA ILE A 123 1.50 0.13 0.89
C ILE A 123 2.05 1.53 0.58
N LEU A 124 2.46 1.79 -0.65
CA LEU A 124 2.95 3.11 -1.07
C LEU A 124 1.92 4.23 -0.86
N CYS A 125 0.66 4.00 -1.24
CA CYS A 125 -0.40 4.98 -1.00
C CYS A 125 -0.62 5.26 0.49
N MET A 126 -0.54 4.22 1.33
CA MET A 126 -0.73 4.37 2.77
C MET A 126 0.44 5.11 3.43
N ASP A 127 1.67 4.81 3.01
CA ASP A 127 2.87 5.49 3.49
C ASP A 127 2.86 6.98 3.09
N ALA A 128 2.61 7.29 1.82
CA ALA A 128 2.48 8.68 1.35
C ALA A 128 1.36 9.42 2.10
N SER A 129 0.20 8.78 2.31
CA SER A 129 -0.88 9.39 3.09
C SER A 129 -0.51 9.65 4.54
N ALA A 130 0.25 8.74 5.18
CA ALA A 130 0.73 8.92 6.54
C ALA A 130 1.81 10.01 6.64
N ALA A 131 2.70 10.10 5.66
CA ALA A 131 3.71 11.15 5.53
C ALA A 131 3.06 12.54 5.45
N ILE A 132 2.08 12.71 4.55
CA ILE A 132 1.32 13.97 4.40
C ILE A 132 0.62 14.35 5.71
N GLN A 133 -0.04 13.39 6.38
CA GLN A 133 -0.75 13.66 7.64
C GLN A 133 0.18 14.03 8.79
N SER A 134 1.40 13.48 8.81
CA SER A 134 2.39 13.74 9.86
C SER A 134 3.31 14.92 9.56
N GLY A 135 3.32 15.42 8.31
CA GLY A 135 4.23 16.48 7.86
C GLY A 135 5.69 16.02 7.74
N GLY A 136 5.93 14.71 7.67
CA GLY A 136 7.25 14.12 7.49
C GLY A 136 7.44 13.50 6.11
N PRO A 137 8.68 13.07 5.76
CA PRO A 137 8.91 12.32 4.52
C PRO A 137 8.31 10.90 4.62
N PRO A 138 7.89 10.30 3.50
CA PRO A 138 7.50 8.89 3.47
C PRO A 138 8.69 7.97 3.75
N MET A 139 8.38 6.73 4.12
CA MET A 139 9.39 5.69 4.34
C MET A 139 9.93 5.15 3.02
N VAL A 140 9.09 5.07 1.99
CA VAL A 140 9.47 4.59 0.66
C VAL A 140 9.74 5.77 -0.26
N GLN A 141 10.86 5.71 -0.99
CA GLN A 141 11.21 6.76 -1.93
C GLN A 141 10.31 6.72 -3.17
N TYR A 142 9.96 7.90 -3.69
CA TYR A 142 9.07 8.07 -4.84
C TYR A 142 9.69 7.70 -6.21
N ASP A 143 10.97 7.33 -6.26
CA ASP A 143 11.61 6.78 -7.46
C ASP A 143 11.64 5.25 -7.45
N ASP A 144 10.66 4.63 -6.81
CA ASP A 144 10.51 3.19 -6.80
C ASP A 144 10.08 2.63 -8.17
N TRP A 145 10.31 1.33 -8.41
CA TRP A 145 10.00 0.64 -9.67
C TRP A 145 8.55 0.86 -10.12
N LEU A 146 7.61 0.88 -9.17
CA LEU A 146 6.20 1.03 -9.48
C LEU A 146 5.89 2.46 -9.94
N ALA A 147 6.54 3.46 -9.33
CA ALA A 147 6.41 4.85 -9.76
C ALA A 147 6.91 5.05 -11.20
N ARG A 148 8.01 4.38 -11.57
CA ARG A 148 8.56 4.40 -12.95
C ARG A 148 7.67 3.70 -13.98
N THR A 149 6.92 2.68 -13.55
CA THR A 149 6.04 1.90 -14.43
C THR A 149 4.57 2.32 -14.35
N SER A 150 4.23 3.31 -13.52
CA SER A 150 2.86 3.77 -13.25
C SER A 150 2.06 4.07 -14.52
N HIS A 151 2.65 4.79 -15.49
CA HIS A 151 2.02 5.09 -16.78
C HIS A 151 1.70 3.84 -17.60
N ALA A 152 2.62 2.89 -17.65
CA ALA A 152 2.41 1.62 -18.35
C ALA A 152 1.28 0.81 -17.69
N TRP A 153 1.18 0.85 -16.35
CA TRP A 153 0.08 0.23 -15.60
C TRP A 153 -1.26 0.91 -15.85
N CYS A 154 -1.34 2.23 -15.89
CA CYS A 154 -2.57 2.96 -16.22
C CYS A 154 -3.11 2.53 -17.58
N ARG A 155 -2.25 2.49 -18.61
CA ARG A 155 -2.64 2.03 -19.96
C ARG A 155 -3.01 0.54 -19.98
N TRP A 156 -2.28 -0.29 -19.24
CA TRP A 156 -2.63 -1.69 -19.08
C TRP A 156 -4.02 -1.84 -18.47
N GLN A 157 -4.38 -1.03 -17.48
CA GLN A 157 -5.71 -1.03 -16.87
C GLN A 157 -6.82 -0.61 -17.85
N GLU A 158 -6.58 0.36 -18.73
CA GLU A 158 -7.55 0.80 -19.75
C GLU A 158 -7.93 -0.31 -20.74
N THR A 159 -7.01 -1.27 -20.95
CA THR A 159 -7.21 -2.39 -21.88
C THR A 159 -7.76 -3.66 -21.22
N HIS A 160 -7.90 -3.68 -19.88
CA HIS A 160 -8.36 -4.84 -19.11
C HIS A 160 -9.65 -4.54 -18.33
N PRO A 161 -10.54 -5.54 -18.16
CA PRO A 161 -11.85 -5.33 -17.56
C PRO A 161 -11.80 -4.85 -16.09
N PRO A 162 -12.85 -4.13 -15.62
CA PRO A 162 -12.91 -3.39 -14.35
C PRO A 162 -13.00 -4.27 -13.09
N HIS A 163 -12.60 -5.54 -13.14
CA HIS A 163 -12.47 -6.40 -11.96
C HIS A 163 -11.00 -6.64 -11.58
N VAL A 164 -10.04 -6.06 -12.33
CA VAL A 164 -8.59 -6.18 -12.09
C VAL A 164 -8.00 -4.91 -11.43
N VAL A 165 -8.83 -4.23 -10.64
CA VAL A 165 -8.75 -2.79 -10.35
C VAL A 165 -7.68 -2.42 -9.32
N PHE A 166 -6.72 -1.60 -9.72
CA PHE A 166 -6.24 -0.51 -8.85
C PHE A 166 -7.38 0.50 -8.73
N PRO A 167 -7.76 0.99 -7.54
CA PRO A 167 -8.73 2.07 -7.48
C PRO A 167 -8.11 3.26 -8.23
N SER A 168 -8.62 3.54 -9.45
CA SER A 168 -8.20 4.66 -10.31
C SER A 168 -7.92 5.95 -9.54
N PRO A 169 -8.77 6.34 -8.56
CA PRO A 169 -8.53 7.59 -7.83
C PRO A 169 -7.28 7.56 -6.94
N SER A 170 -6.93 6.41 -6.37
CA SER A 170 -5.73 6.28 -5.53
C SER A 170 -4.45 6.37 -6.37
N LEU A 171 -4.47 5.83 -7.59
CA LEU A 171 -3.34 5.86 -8.53
C LEU A 171 -3.12 7.25 -9.11
N GLU A 172 -4.20 7.93 -9.49
CA GLU A 172 -4.15 9.32 -9.96
C GLU A 172 -3.59 10.26 -8.90
N ILE A 173 -4.11 10.19 -7.66
CA ILE A 173 -3.61 11.01 -6.55
C ILE A 173 -2.14 10.70 -6.26
N PHE A 174 -1.77 9.42 -6.21
CA PHE A 174 -0.38 9.03 -5.96
C PHE A 174 0.58 9.55 -7.04
N THR A 175 0.17 9.48 -8.31
CA THR A 175 0.96 9.99 -9.45
C THR A 175 1.11 11.51 -9.38
N ILE A 176 0.03 12.24 -9.06
CA ILE A 176 0.08 13.69 -8.87
C ILE A 176 1.03 14.07 -7.73
N VAL A 177 0.95 13.38 -6.59
CA VAL A 177 1.83 13.62 -5.44
C VAL A 177 3.29 13.38 -5.80
N ILE A 178 3.61 12.27 -6.45
CA ILE A 178 4.98 11.99 -6.93
C ILE A 178 5.48 13.09 -7.85
N ASN A 179 4.67 13.50 -8.82
CA ASN A 179 5.08 14.51 -9.81
C ASN A 179 5.31 15.88 -9.15
N PHE A 180 4.45 16.24 -8.19
CA PHE A 180 4.59 17.48 -7.45
C PHE A 180 5.86 17.49 -6.58
N GLU A 181 6.14 16.38 -5.90
CA GLU A 181 7.34 16.29 -5.06
C GLU A 181 8.63 16.34 -5.90
N LYS A 182 8.68 15.60 -7.02
CA LYS A 182 9.81 15.67 -7.97
C LYS A 182 10.04 17.10 -8.47
N THR A 183 8.96 17.84 -8.75
CA THR A 183 9.02 19.23 -9.20
C THR A 183 9.63 20.14 -8.12
N ILE A 184 9.22 19.97 -6.86
CA ILE A 184 9.77 20.74 -5.73
C ILE A 184 11.25 20.45 -5.56
N THR A 185 11.66 19.17 -5.53
CA THR A 185 13.07 18.80 -5.36
C THR A 185 13.95 19.35 -6.49
N GLN A 186 13.46 19.34 -7.73
CA GLN A 186 14.16 19.92 -8.87
C GLN A 186 14.32 21.45 -8.73
N TYR A 187 13.27 22.12 -8.26
CA TYR A 187 13.31 23.57 -8.03
C TYR A 187 14.32 23.94 -6.92
N GLU A 188 14.30 23.23 -5.79
CA GLU A 188 15.26 23.43 -4.69
C GLU A 188 16.71 23.18 -5.15
N ALA A 189 16.94 22.16 -5.99
CA ALA A 189 18.25 21.89 -6.57
C ALA A 189 18.72 23.00 -7.52
N GLN A 190 17.81 23.58 -8.32
CA GLN A 190 18.12 24.70 -9.21
C GLN A 190 18.44 25.97 -8.42
N GLU A 191 17.69 26.26 -7.37
CA GLU A 191 17.93 27.39 -6.46
C GLU A 191 19.28 27.26 -5.76
N ALA A 192 19.61 26.07 -5.24
CA ALA A 192 20.90 25.78 -4.60
C ALA A 192 22.10 25.91 -5.57
N SER A 193 21.87 25.70 -6.87
CA SER A 193 22.90 25.81 -7.92
C SER A 193 23.10 27.24 -8.47
N GLY A 194 22.36 28.23 -7.96
CA GLY A 194 22.45 29.63 -8.37
C GLY A 194 22.00 29.92 -9.81
N HIS A 195 21.29 28.99 -10.45
CA HIS A 195 20.73 29.19 -11.78
C HIS A 195 19.46 30.05 -11.73
N VAL A 196 19.20 30.81 -12.80
CA VAL A 196 17.96 31.59 -12.94
C VAL A 196 16.77 30.63 -12.91
N ILE A 197 15.91 30.81 -11.91
CA ILE A 197 14.68 30.04 -11.72
C ILE A 197 13.77 30.30 -12.93
N GLN A 198 13.76 29.37 -13.89
CA GLN A 198 12.76 29.39 -14.95
C GLN A 198 11.50 28.70 -14.46
N PRO A 199 10.31 29.29 -14.65
CA PRO A 199 9.07 28.58 -14.38
C PRO A 199 9.03 27.34 -15.27
N LEU A 200 8.93 26.17 -14.65
CA LEU A 200 8.76 24.90 -15.36
C LEU A 200 7.51 25.03 -16.22
N SER A 201 7.70 24.93 -17.55
CA SER A 201 6.56 24.85 -18.47
C SER A 201 5.73 23.65 -18.05
N TYR A 202 4.43 23.89 -17.87
CA TYR A 202 3.44 22.84 -17.69
C TYR A 202 3.69 21.80 -18.79
N ILE A 203 3.84 20.52 -18.43
CA ILE A 203 3.91 19.45 -19.42
C ILE A 203 2.64 19.60 -20.27
N SER A 204 2.79 20.05 -21.51
CA SER A 204 1.66 20.22 -22.40
C SER A 204 1.14 18.85 -22.78
N ASP A 205 -0.18 18.75 -22.96
CA ASP A 205 -0.92 17.53 -23.34
C ASP A 205 -0.34 16.80 -24.58
N SER A 206 0.57 17.43 -25.32
CA SER A 206 1.30 16.83 -26.45
C SER A 206 2.26 15.70 -26.05
N ASP A 207 2.85 15.73 -24.85
CA ASP A 207 3.83 14.71 -24.41
C ASP A 207 3.14 13.46 -23.81
N ALA A 208 1.84 13.57 -23.51
CA ALA A 208 1.02 12.43 -23.09
C ALA A 208 0.68 11.47 -24.25
N ALA A 209 0.92 11.87 -25.51
CA ALA A 209 0.58 11.07 -26.70
C ALA A 209 1.75 10.23 -27.25
N MET A 210 2.95 10.31 -26.67
CA MET A 210 4.17 9.66 -27.18
C MET A 210 4.88 8.74 -26.18
N LEU A 211 4.22 8.34 -25.08
CA LEU A 211 4.77 7.38 -24.13
C LEU A 211 3.71 6.44 -23.58
#